data_AF-A0AAQ3QGI8-F1
#
_entry.id   AF-A0AAQ3QGI8-F1
#
_cell.length_a   1.000
_cell.length_b   1.000
_cell.length_c   1.000
_cell.angle_alpha   90.00
_cell.angle_beta   90.00
_cell.angle_gamma   90.00
#
_symmetry.space_group_name_H-M   'P 1'
#
loop_
_entity.id
_entity.type
_entity.pdbx_description
1 polymer ?
#
loop_
_entity_poly.entity_id
_entity_poly.type
_entity_poly.pdbx_seq_one_letter_code
_entity_poly.pdbx_strand_id
1 'polypeptide(L)'
;MMEIEIEESGLVAPSEETPKHTIWLSNMDLMFPTELYTPTINLFPFNGDPDFFNIQHLKAALAKTLVPYYPLAGHLAANDEGRVELLCTGEGVLFVVARSSSTMDPLLHEFKPSQKMKELLIPHSESRLIMLQVTFFKCGGVCLGIATNHAVMDGLSALGFINTWGDIARGEEPNVVLWLDRTLLRARSPPIVPPEYLEQQSQEAKVELAKTSFTEPPASAMLKLSKDQVNSLKNICGAATGRRVSTFESLAAYAWQCVCKARKLGPEEETRLHLTADARTRLKPPLPAGFFGNATLRTHMSSEVGSILSEPLPSTIQKIRDTVAHVDDEFVRSVIDILETMEDKTDFYLGKNSYGKNDVWVLSWLTLPIYADFGWGKSVFMGRAQVNSYAMFYVLRGPEEGGVTILLTLEKENMEEFIKVFYEGLEVPATVEAKTNGSLRQVEAKTNGSLPNVEATCVKVD
;
A
#
# COMPACT_ATOMS: atom_id res chain seq x y z
N MET A 1 -14.96 7.22 22.69
CA MET A 1 -15.09 6.82 21.27
C MET A 1 -14.74 8.05 20.45
N MET A 2 -13.99 7.92 19.36
CA MET A 2 -13.71 9.08 18.51
C MET A 2 -15.01 9.53 17.83
N GLU A 3 -15.38 10.78 18.05
CA GLU A 3 -16.54 11.44 17.44
C GLU A 3 -16.03 12.53 16.49
N ILE A 4 -16.68 12.65 15.33
CA ILE A 4 -16.32 13.60 14.28
C ILE A 4 -17.56 14.36 13.87
N GLU A 5 -17.45 15.69 13.90
CA GLU A 5 -18.46 16.64 13.46
C GLU A 5 -17.99 17.28 12.15
N ILE A 6 -18.80 17.20 11.10
CA ILE A 6 -18.51 17.84 9.81
C ILE A 6 -18.89 19.32 9.91
N GLU A 7 -17.93 20.21 9.72
CA GLU A 7 -18.14 21.66 9.73
C GLU A 7 -18.41 22.21 8.31
N GLU A 8 -17.73 21.66 7.30
CA GLU A 8 -17.83 22.11 5.91
C GLU A 8 -17.74 20.92 4.95
N SER A 9 -18.54 20.95 3.87
CA SER A 9 -18.44 19.99 2.78
C SER A 9 -18.73 20.70 1.46
N GLY A 10 -17.85 20.51 0.47
CA GLY A 10 -18.00 21.15 -0.83
C GLY A 10 -17.03 20.61 -1.87
N LEU A 11 -17.19 21.06 -3.11
CA LEU A 11 -16.27 20.74 -4.19
C LEU A 11 -15.21 21.81 -4.33
N VAL A 12 -13.97 21.38 -4.58
CA VAL A 12 -12.88 22.26 -5.01
C VAL A 12 -12.63 21.99 -6.49
N ALA A 13 -13.00 22.96 -7.33
CA ALA A 13 -12.78 22.92 -8.77
C ALA A 13 -11.36 23.41 -9.12
N PRO A 14 -10.86 23.12 -10.33
CA PRO A 14 -9.62 23.73 -10.84
C PRO A 14 -9.68 25.26 -10.78
N SER A 15 -8.55 25.91 -10.52
CA SER A 15 -8.48 27.39 -10.43
C SER A 15 -8.62 28.10 -11.78
N GLU A 16 -8.52 27.36 -12.87
CA GLU A 16 -8.57 27.84 -14.25
C GLU A 16 -9.48 26.93 -15.08
N GLU A 17 -9.92 27.40 -16.25
CA GLU A 17 -10.67 26.55 -17.17
C GLU A 17 -9.78 25.43 -17.70
N THR A 18 -10.23 24.18 -17.55
CA THR A 18 -9.49 22.99 -17.99
C THR A 18 -10.14 22.36 -19.21
N PRO A 19 -9.38 21.62 -20.04
CA PRO A 19 -9.92 20.93 -21.21
C PRO A 19 -11.11 20.03 -20.86
N LYS A 20 -12.21 20.20 -21.59
CA LYS A 20 -13.41 19.36 -21.49
C LYS A 20 -13.41 18.32 -22.60
N HIS A 21 -13.14 17.07 -22.23
CA HIS A 21 -13.12 15.94 -23.14
C HIS A 21 -13.18 14.63 -22.35
N THR A 22 -13.12 13.51 -23.07
CA THR A 22 -13.03 12.19 -22.46
C THR A 22 -11.62 11.63 -22.64
N ILE A 23 -11.14 10.90 -21.64
CA ILE A 23 -9.90 10.12 -21.69
C ILE A 23 -10.28 8.64 -21.74
N TRP A 24 -9.78 7.97 -22.77
CA TRP A 24 -9.88 6.51 -22.91
C TRP A 24 -9.10 5.83 -21.78
N LEU A 25 -9.75 4.90 -21.06
CA LEU A 25 -9.11 4.07 -20.04
C LEU A 25 -8.47 2.84 -20.67
N SER A 26 -7.25 2.50 -20.23
CA SER A 26 -6.55 1.30 -20.69
C SER A 26 -7.11 0.03 -20.06
N ASN A 27 -6.75 -1.14 -20.57
CA ASN A 27 -7.14 -2.40 -19.95
C ASN A 27 -6.57 -2.55 -18.53
N MET A 28 -5.40 -1.95 -18.27
CA MET A 28 -4.81 -1.90 -16.92
C MET A 28 -5.59 -1.00 -15.96
N ASP A 29 -6.41 -0.08 -16.46
CA ASP A 29 -7.31 0.73 -15.66
C ASP A 29 -8.63 -0.01 -15.41
N LEU A 30 -9.19 -0.60 -16.47
CA LEU A 30 -10.48 -1.29 -16.46
C LEU A 30 -10.48 -2.62 -15.69
N MET A 31 -9.30 -3.13 -15.31
CA MET A 31 -9.22 -4.29 -14.41
C MET A 31 -9.63 -3.95 -12.97
N PHE A 32 -9.74 -2.68 -12.62
CA PHE A 32 -10.18 -2.25 -11.30
C PHE A 32 -11.66 -1.80 -11.35
N PRO A 33 -12.50 -2.23 -10.40
CA PRO A 33 -13.88 -1.75 -10.30
C PRO A 33 -13.96 -0.24 -10.16
N THR A 34 -14.98 0.36 -10.73
CA THR A 34 -15.22 1.82 -10.70
C THR A 34 -15.47 2.35 -9.29
N GLU A 35 -15.89 1.50 -8.36
CA GLU A 35 -16.15 1.82 -6.95
C GLU A 35 -14.94 1.49 -6.05
N LEU A 36 -13.83 1.01 -6.62
CA LEU A 36 -12.64 0.66 -5.85
C LEU A 36 -11.84 1.92 -5.49
N TYR A 37 -11.97 2.35 -4.24
CA TYR A 37 -11.16 3.43 -3.67
C TYR A 37 -10.02 2.88 -2.80
N THR A 38 -8.88 3.59 -2.82
CA THR A 38 -7.77 3.37 -1.88
C THR A 38 -7.85 4.41 -0.76
N PRO A 39 -8.39 4.07 0.43
CA PRO A 39 -8.48 5.01 1.54
C PRO A 39 -7.18 5.04 2.34
N THR A 40 -6.64 6.24 2.53
CA THR A 40 -5.41 6.50 3.27
C THR A 40 -5.58 7.66 4.24
N ILE A 41 -4.79 7.68 5.31
CA ILE A 41 -4.73 8.80 6.25
C ILE A 41 -3.29 9.28 6.38
N ASN A 42 -3.14 10.58 6.60
CA ASN A 42 -1.89 11.23 6.98
C ASN A 42 -2.10 11.96 8.30
N LEU A 43 -1.20 11.78 9.27
CA LEU A 43 -1.28 12.44 10.58
C LEU A 43 -0.22 13.52 10.70
N PHE A 44 -0.64 14.70 11.18
CA PHE A 44 0.18 15.88 11.36
C PHE A 44 0.00 16.40 12.79
N PRO A 45 0.98 16.19 13.68
CA PRO A 45 0.96 16.80 15.01
C PRO A 45 1.00 18.32 14.90
N PHE A 46 0.32 18.99 15.83
CA PHE A 46 0.39 20.45 15.91
C PHE A 46 1.82 20.88 16.19
N ASN A 47 2.33 21.83 15.42
CA ASN A 47 3.70 22.31 15.51
C ASN A 47 3.83 23.71 16.15
N GLY A 48 2.72 24.30 16.61
CA GLY A 48 2.69 25.63 17.23
C GLY A 48 2.43 26.79 16.26
N ASP A 49 2.36 26.54 14.95
CA ASP A 49 2.05 27.55 13.95
C ASP A 49 0.59 28.04 14.06
N PRO A 50 0.32 29.35 14.20
CA PRO A 50 -1.06 29.86 14.25
C PRO A 50 -1.84 29.65 12.95
N ASP A 51 -1.17 29.51 11.80
CA ASP A 51 -1.75 29.24 10.49
C ASP A 51 -1.74 27.73 10.15
N PHE A 52 -1.48 26.87 11.13
CA PHE A 52 -1.42 25.42 10.94
C PHE A 52 -2.66 24.86 10.22
N PHE A 53 -2.44 24.23 9.07
CA PHE A 53 -3.51 23.66 8.23
C PHE A 53 -4.60 24.68 7.83
N ASN A 54 -4.21 25.91 7.50
CA ASN A 54 -5.12 26.92 6.97
C ASN A 54 -5.93 26.36 5.77
N ILE A 55 -7.25 26.20 5.96
CA ILE A 55 -8.14 25.55 5.00
C ILE A 55 -8.26 26.33 3.69
N GLN A 56 -8.28 27.67 3.75
CA GLN A 56 -8.39 28.49 2.55
C GLN A 56 -7.14 28.37 1.68
N HIS A 57 -5.98 28.37 2.33
CA HIS A 57 -4.70 28.14 1.66
C HIS A 57 -4.62 26.76 1.02
N LEU A 58 -5.01 25.71 1.77
CA LEU A 58 -5.05 24.33 1.26
C LEU A 58 -5.99 24.17 0.06
N LYS A 59 -7.20 24.77 0.10
CA LYS A 59 -8.15 24.75 -1.02
C LYS A 59 -7.63 25.51 -2.24
N ALA A 60 -6.99 26.66 -2.04
CA ALA A 60 -6.40 27.43 -3.13
C ALA A 60 -5.25 26.66 -3.81
N ALA A 61 -4.38 26.01 -3.02
CA ALA A 61 -3.32 25.15 -3.56
C ALA A 61 -3.91 23.93 -4.29
N LEU A 62 -4.98 23.33 -3.76
CA LEU A 62 -5.66 22.19 -4.39
C LEU A 62 -6.27 22.60 -5.74
N ALA A 63 -6.97 23.74 -5.79
CA ALA A 63 -7.54 24.26 -7.04
C ALA A 63 -6.47 24.48 -8.12
N LYS A 64 -5.29 25.01 -7.75
CA LYS A 64 -4.14 25.13 -8.66
C LYS A 64 -3.58 23.78 -9.08
N THR A 65 -3.49 22.82 -8.17
CA THR A 65 -3.02 21.44 -8.45
C THR A 65 -3.91 20.75 -9.48
N LEU A 66 -5.22 20.99 -9.41
CA LEU A 66 -6.20 20.43 -10.33
C LEU A 66 -6.11 21.00 -11.75
N VAL A 67 -5.32 22.04 -12.01
CA VAL A 67 -5.11 22.53 -13.39
C VAL A 67 -4.29 21.51 -14.22
N PRO A 68 -3.06 21.11 -13.83
CA PRO A 68 -2.35 20.04 -14.52
C PRO A 68 -3.03 18.67 -14.29
N TYR A 69 -3.61 18.42 -13.11
CA TYR A 69 -4.32 17.17 -12.78
C TYR A 69 -5.83 17.23 -13.11
N TYR A 70 -6.24 18.00 -14.11
CA TYR A 70 -7.65 18.23 -14.43
C TYR A 70 -8.52 16.99 -14.63
N PRO A 71 -8.01 15.82 -15.09
CA PRO A 71 -8.85 14.63 -15.18
C PRO A 71 -9.42 14.19 -13.83
N LEU A 72 -8.76 14.53 -12.72
CA LEU A 72 -9.21 14.19 -11.36
C LEU A 72 -10.42 15.01 -10.89
N ALA A 73 -10.67 16.16 -11.53
CA ALA A 73 -11.88 16.96 -11.31
C ALA A 73 -13.09 16.46 -12.14
N GLY A 74 -12.96 15.29 -12.77
CA GLY A 74 -13.99 14.62 -13.57
C GLY A 74 -14.72 13.50 -12.83
N HIS A 75 -15.30 12.59 -13.61
CA HIS A 75 -15.93 11.35 -13.12
C HIS A 75 -15.84 10.23 -14.16
N LEU A 76 -16.10 8.99 -13.74
CA LEU A 76 -16.19 7.83 -14.63
C LEU A 76 -17.61 7.69 -15.19
N ALA A 77 -17.73 7.36 -16.47
CA ALA A 77 -19.02 7.00 -17.08
C ALA A 77 -18.81 6.01 -18.23
N ALA A 78 -19.82 5.19 -18.52
CA ALA A 78 -19.83 4.33 -19.69
C ALA A 78 -20.21 5.13 -20.95
N ASN A 79 -19.55 4.85 -22.07
CA ASN A 79 -19.93 5.37 -23.39
C ASN A 79 -21.08 4.57 -24.01
N ASP A 80 -21.50 4.93 -25.23
CA ASP A 80 -22.62 4.28 -25.95
C ASP A 80 -22.38 2.77 -26.22
N GLU A 81 -21.11 2.33 -26.22
CA GLU A 81 -20.69 0.93 -26.39
C GLU A 81 -20.54 0.20 -25.04
N GLY A 82 -20.82 0.87 -23.92
CA GLY A 82 -20.70 0.33 -22.57
C GLY A 82 -19.27 0.35 -21.99
N ARG A 83 -18.28 0.88 -22.72
CA ARG A 83 -16.90 0.99 -22.20
C ARG A 83 -16.81 2.17 -21.24
N VAL A 84 -16.25 1.93 -20.05
CA VAL A 84 -15.99 3.00 -19.07
C VAL A 84 -14.86 3.91 -19.55
N GLU A 85 -15.09 5.22 -19.45
CA GLU A 85 -14.15 6.27 -19.79
C GLU A 85 -14.09 7.34 -18.69
N LEU A 86 -13.04 8.18 -18.73
CA LEU A 86 -12.85 9.27 -17.78
C LEU A 86 -13.31 10.60 -18.39
N LEU A 87 -14.43 11.12 -17.91
CA LEU A 87 -15.01 12.39 -18.37
C LEU A 87 -14.36 13.55 -17.62
N CYS A 88 -13.58 14.35 -18.33
CA CYS A 88 -12.91 15.53 -17.78
C CYS A 88 -13.88 16.72 -17.78
N THR A 89 -14.70 16.85 -16.74
CA THR A 89 -15.74 17.89 -16.64
C THR A 89 -15.30 19.16 -15.92
N GLY A 90 -14.28 19.06 -15.05
CA GLY A 90 -13.80 20.17 -14.23
C GLY A 90 -14.70 20.50 -13.03
N GLU A 91 -15.62 19.61 -12.65
CA GLU A 91 -16.55 19.81 -11.51
C GLU A 91 -15.83 19.87 -10.16
N GLY A 92 -14.67 19.23 -10.05
CA GLY A 92 -13.82 19.29 -8.88
C GLY A 92 -13.85 18.03 -8.02
N VAL A 93 -13.12 18.10 -6.92
CA VAL A 93 -12.94 17.01 -5.95
C VAL A 93 -13.68 17.30 -4.66
N LEU A 94 -14.13 16.27 -3.95
CA LEU A 94 -14.82 16.45 -2.67
C LEU A 94 -13.81 16.84 -1.58
N PHE A 95 -14.06 17.95 -0.90
CA PHE A 95 -13.26 18.44 0.22
C PHE A 95 -14.16 18.68 1.43
N VAL A 96 -13.86 17.98 2.53
CA VAL A 96 -14.59 18.04 3.79
C VAL A 96 -13.69 18.57 4.90
N VAL A 97 -14.23 19.46 5.73
CA VAL A 97 -13.61 19.92 6.96
C VAL A 97 -14.41 19.38 8.12
N ALA A 98 -13.72 18.78 9.08
CA ALA A 98 -14.33 18.19 10.24
C ALA A 98 -13.52 18.47 11.51
N ARG A 99 -14.15 18.31 12.67
CA ARG A 99 -13.51 18.39 13.98
C ARG A 99 -13.82 17.18 14.83
N SER A 100 -12.87 16.84 15.69
CA SER A 100 -13.06 15.86 16.75
C SER A 100 -12.79 16.47 18.11
N SER A 101 -13.67 16.20 19.07
CA SER A 101 -13.47 16.51 20.49
C SER A 101 -12.38 15.64 21.15
N SER A 102 -11.90 14.61 20.45
CA SER A 102 -10.84 13.69 20.90
C SER A 102 -9.44 14.23 20.62
N THR A 103 -8.41 13.67 21.28
CA THR A 103 -7.00 13.89 20.91
C THR A 103 -6.58 12.91 19.82
N MET A 104 -5.48 13.23 19.12
CA MET A 104 -4.94 12.39 18.04
C MET A 104 -4.03 11.25 18.56
N ASP A 105 -3.68 11.24 19.86
CA ASP A 105 -2.73 10.28 20.44
C ASP A 105 -3.07 8.81 20.14
N PRO A 106 -4.35 8.36 20.20
CA PRO A 106 -4.69 6.98 19.83
C PRO A 106 -4.35 6.64 18.38
N LEU A 107 -4.45 7.61 17.45
CA LEU A 107 -4.06 7.41 16.06
C LEU A 107 -2.53 7.39 15.88
N LEU A 108 -1.78 8.06 16.75
CA LEU A 108 -0.31 8.07 16.67
C LEU A 108 0.31 6.77 17.20
N HIS A 109 -0.29 6.16 18.23
CA HIS A 109 0.31 5.05 18.95
C HIS A 109 -0.36 3.69 18.71
N GLU A 110 -1.68 3.66 18.50
CA GLU A 110 -2.49 2.43 18.48
C GLU A 110 -3.32 2.27 17.21
N PHE A 111 -2.99 3.02 16.15
CA PHE A 111 -3.78 2.99 14.92
C PHE A 111 -3.85 1.59 14.31
N LYS A 112 -5.09 1.16 14.04
CA LYS A 112 -5.41 -0.06 13.31
C LYS A 112 -6.42 0.28 12.22
N PRO A 113 -6.11 -0.02 10.94
CA PRO A 113 -7.07 0.15 9.86
C PRO A 113 -8.35 -0.64 10.14
N SER A 114 -9.49 -0.04 9.86
CA SER A 114 -10.80 -0.68 10.02
C SER A 114 -11.87 0.07 9.23
N GLN A 115 -13.02 -0.59 8.99
CA GLN A 115 -14.19 0.05 8.38
C GLN A 115 -14.58 1.33 9.14
N LYS A 116 -14.57 1.26 10.48
CA LYS A 116 -14.85 2.42 11.34
C LYS A 116 -13.88 3.58 11.11
N MET A 117 -12.57 3.31 10.95
CA MET A 117 -11.59 4.37 10.69
C MET A 117 -11.81 5.00 9.31
N LYS A 118 -12.19 4.21 8.29
CA LYS A 118 -12.59 4.73 6.99
C LYS A 118 -13.82 5.64 7.11
N GLU A 119 -14.89 5.18 7.74
CA GLU A 119 -16.14 5.94 7.88
C GLU A 119 -15.96 7.26 8.65
N LEU A 120 -15.07 7.26 9.65
CA LEU A 120 -14.78 8.44 10.45
C LEU A 120 -13.89 9.44 9.70
N LEU A 121 -12.80 8.97 9.08
CA LEU A 121 -11.71 9.84 8.63
C LEU A 121 -11.71 10.09 7.12
N ILE A 122 -12.55 9.41 6.34
CA ILE A 122 -12.60 9.50 4.88
C ILE A 122 -14.02 9.88 4.45
N PRO A 123 -14.20 10.90 3.58
CA PRO A 123 -15.53 11.21 3.09
C PRO A 123 -16.04 10.12 2.14
N HIS A 124 -17.34 10.09 1.94
CA HIS A 124 -17.98 9.17 1.00
C HIS A 124 -18.59 9.91 -0.18
N SER A 125 -18.37 9.37 -1.38
CA SER A 125 -18.98 9.78 -2.64
C SER A 125 -18.86 8.63 -3.62
N GLU A 126 -19.89 8.45 -4.44
CA GLU A 126 -19.91 7.42 -5.49
C GLU A 126 -19.40 7.96 -6.82
N SER A 127 -19.41 9.28 -7.04
CA SER A 127 -19.08 9.90 -8.33
C SER A 127 -17.71 10.60 -8.37
N ARG A 128 -17.09 10.85 -7.22
CA ARG A 128 -15.86 11.68 -7.15
C ARG A 128 -14.61 10.82 -7.14
N LEU A 129 -13.67 11.14 -8.02
CA LEU A 129 -12.41 10.40 -8.17
C LEU A 129 -11.45 10.59 -7.00
N ILE A 130 -11.53 11.76 -6.36
CA ILE A 130 -10.75 12.14 -5.18
C ILE A 130 -11.70 12.67 -4.12
N MET A 131 -11.50 12.19 -2.89
CA MET A 131 -12.22 12.62 -1.70
C MET A 131 -11.21 12.93 -0.60
N LEU A 132 -11.33 14.11 -0.02
CA LEU A 132 -10.40 14.65 0.98
C LEU A 132 -11.17 15.06 2.24
N GLN A 133 -10.68 14.68 3.41
CA GLN A 133 -11.20 15.16 4.69
C GLN A 133 -10.07 15.68 5.56
N VAL A 134 -10.16 16.94 5.97
CA VAL A 134 -9.28 17.53 6.98
C VAL A 134 -10.00 17.48 8.33
N THR A 135 -9.51 16.63 9.24
CA THR A 135 -10.10 16.48 10.58
C THR A 135 -9.17 17.10 11.63
N PHE A 136 -9.60 18.19 12.28
CA PHE A 136 -8.87 18.80 13.39
C PHE A 136 -9.21 18.14 14.72
N PHE A 137 -8.20 17.82 15.52
CA PHE A 137 -8.35 17.22 16.84
C PHE A 137 -8.22 18.27 17.94
N LYS A 138 -8.74 17.97 19.13
CA LYS A 138 -8.67 18.84 20.32
C LYS A 138 -7.25 19.27 20.69
N CYS A 139 -6.26 18.43 20.40
CA CYS A 139 -4.84 18.73 20.63
C CYS A 139 -4.18 19.61 19.54
N GLY A 140 -4.96 20.13 18.59
CA GLY A 140 -4.49 20.92 17.45
C GLY A 140 -3.96 20.10 16.28
N GLY A 141 -3.72 18.79 16.47
CA GLY A 141 -3.27 17.89 15.40
C GLY A 141 -4.32 17.70 14.32
N VAL A 142 -3.88 17.31 13.12
CA VAL A 142 -4.73 17.10 11.95
C VAL A 142 -4.56 15.69 11.39
N CYS A 143 -5.68 15.06 11.06
CA CYS A 143 -5.71 13.92 10.15
C CYS A 143 -6.22 14.38 8.79
N LEU A 144 -5.41 14.18 7.74
CA LEU A 144 -5.82 14.30 6.35
C LEU A 144 -6.18 12.91 5.82
N GLY A 145 -7.48 12.66 5.70
CA GLY A 145 -8.02 11.48 5.05
C GLY A 145 -8.16 11.68 3.55
N ILE A 146 -7.77 10.67 2.77
CA ILE A 146 -7.74 10.70 1.32
C ILE A 146 -8.29 9.39 0.78
N ALA A 147 -9.26 9.46 -0.13
CA ALA A 147 -9.64 8.32 -0.96
C ALA A 147 -9.45 8.67 -2.44
N THR A 148 -8.73 7.81 -3.15
CA THR A 148 -8.46 7.93 -4.58
C THR A 148 -9.07 6.74 -5.34
N ASN A 149 -9.75 7.01 -6.44
CA ASN A 149 -10.34 5.97 -7.29
C ASN A 149 -9.23 5.19 -8.03
N HIS A 150 -9.14 3.89 -7.77
CA HIS A 150 -8.05 3.05 -8.25
C HIS A 150 -8.17 2.74 -9.75
N ALA A 151 -9.37 2.81 -10.34
CA ALA A 151 -9.55 2.67 -11.78
C ALA A 151 -8.93 3.84 -12.57
N VAL A 152 -8.71 4.99 -11.92
CA VAL A 152 -8.12 6.17 -12.59
C VAL A 152 -6.62 6.25 -12.40
N MET A 153 -6.08 5.80 -11.25
CA MET A 153 -4.68 6.02 -10.91
C MET A 153 -4.12 4.93 -9.99
N ASP A 154 -2.85 4.58 -10.19
CA ASP A 154 -2.09 3.77 -9.25
C ASP A 154 -1.48 4.61 -8.11
N GLY A 155 -0.82 3.92 -7.16
CA GLY A 155 -0.23 4.58 -5.98
C GLY A 155 0.84 5.62 -6.32
N LEU A 156 1.62 5.41 -7.40
CA LEU A 156 2.63 6.39 -7.83
C LEU A 156 1.96 7.66 -8.34
N SER A 157 0.94 7.51 -9.19
CA SER A 157 0.15 8.61 -9.74
C SER A 157 -0.60 9.39 -8.64
N ALA A 158 -1.23 8.67 -7.70
CA ALA A 158 -1.93 9.27 -6.56
C ALA A 158 -0.99 10.07 -5.66
N LEU A 159 0.16 9.52 -5.29
CA LEU A 159 1.14 10.23 -4.47
C LEU A 159 1.81 11.38 -5.21
N GLY A 160 1.97 11.30 -6.53
CA GLY A 160 2.40 12.43 -7.35
C GLY A 160 1.45 13.62 -7.22
N PHE A 161 0.14 13.38 -7.30
CA PHE A 161 -0.88 14.40 -7.09
C PHE A 161 -0.82 15.01 -5.69
N ILE A 162 -0.78 14.18 -4.64
CA ILE A 162 -0.73 14.67 -3.24
C ILE A 162 0.53 15.46 -2.94
N ASN A 163 1.70 15.02 -3.44
CA ASN A 163 2.94 15.75 -3.23
C ASN A 163 2.96 17.05 -4.02
N THR A 164 2.46 17.08 -5.27
CA THR A 164 2.31 18.34 -6.02
C THR A 164 1.41 19.33 -5.28
N TRP A 165 0.31 18.84 -4.68
CA TRP A 165 -0.54 19.68 -3.84
C TRP A 165 0.22 20.26 -2.65
N GLY A 166 1.06 19.45 -2.00
CA GLY A 166 1.99 19.90 -0.97
C GLY A 166 2.97 20.96 -1.46
N ASP A 167 3.61 20.74 -2.61
CA ASP A 167 4.59 21.65 -3.21
C ASP A 167 3.97 23.02 -3.51
N ILE A 168 2.80 23.05 -4.14
CA ILE A 168 2.05 24.28 -4.42
C ILE A 168 1.62 24.97 -3.11
N ALA A 169 1.21 24.20 -2.09
CA ALA A 169 0.88 24.77 -0.77
C ALA A 169 2.12 25.41 -0.11
N ARG A 170 3.34 24.94 -0.40
CA ARG A 170 4.58 25.59 0.07
C ARG A 170 4.99 26.80 -0.77
N GLY A 171 4.20 27.16 -1.80
CA GLY A 171 4.51 28.25 -2.72
C GLY A 171 5.55 27.87 -3.77
N GLU A 172 5.78 26.57 -3.99
CA GLU A 172 6.64 26.09 -5.07
C GLU A 172 5.88 26.06 -6.39
N GLU A 173 6.56 26.37 -7.49
CA GLU A 173 5.98 26.29 -8.82
C GLU A 173 5.84 24.82 -9.25
N PRO A 174 4.67 24.38 -9.71
CA PRO A 174 4.48 23.00 -10.11
C PRO A 174 5.23 22.70 -11.41
N ASN A 175 6.37 22.03 -11.32
CA ASN A 175 7.08 21.48 -12.47
C ASN A 175 6.57 20.07 -12.79
N VAL A 176 5.27 19.94 -13.05
CA VAL A 176 4.63 18.65 -13.33
C VAL A 176 4.35 18.53 -14.82
N VAL A 177 4.95 17.52 -15.44
CA VAL A 177 4.60 17.07 -16.80
C VAL A 177 3.79 15.79 -16.65
N LEU A 178 2.49 15.85 -16.95
CA LEU A 178 1.64 14.66 -16.99
C LEU A 178 1.51 14.15 -18.42
N TRP A 179 1.69 12.84 -18.56
CA TRP A 179 1.36 12.11 -19.77
C TRP A 179 0.03 11.40 -19.57
N LEU A 180 -1.03 11.98 -20.16
CA LEU A 180 -2.41 11.55 -19.99
C LEU A 180 -2.89 10.56 -21.06
N ASP A 181 -2.12 10.39 -22.15
CA ASP A 181 -2.47 9.47 -23.23
C ASP A 181 -2.20 8.01 -22.81
N ARG A 182 -3.30 7.29 -22.51
CA ARG A 182 -3.29 5.90 -22.06
C ARG A 182 -3.20 4.90 -23.23
N THR A 183 -3.27 5.35 -24.47
CA THR A 183 -3.27 4.46 -25.65
C THR A 183 -1.95 3.70 -25.83
N LEU A 184 -0.88 4.12 -25.14
CA LEU A 184 0.37 3.37 -25.02
C LEU A 184 0.19 1.96 -24.40
N LEU A 185 -0.88 1.76 -23.64
CA LEU A 185 -1.27 0.49 -23.03
C LEU A 185 -2.46 -0.18 -23.75
N ARG A 186 -2.67 0.15 -25.03
CA ARG A 186 -3.65 -0.53 -25.87
C ARG A 186 -3.16 -1.94 -26.22
N ALA A 187 -4.10 -2.89 -26.25
CA ALA A 187 -3.85 -4.25 -26.69
C ALA A 187 -3.38 -4.30 -28.15
N ARG A 188 -2.67 -5.39 -28.48
CA ARG A 188 -2.29 -5.70 -29.86
C ARG A 188 -3.54 -6.04 -30.67
N SER A 189 -3.45 -5.87 -32.00
CA SER A 189 -4.54 -6.20 -32.92
C SER A 189 -4.02 -7.16 -34.01
N PRO A 190 -4.40 -8.46 -33.98
CA PRO A 190 -5.23 -9.10 -32.95
C PRO A 190 -4.49 -9.25 -31.60
N PRO A 191 -5.22 -9.40 -30.47
CA PRO A 191 -4.62 -9.75 -29.19
C PRO A 191 -3.91 -11.11 -29.27
N ILE A 192 -2.75 -11.22 -28.62
CA ILE A 192 -1.96 -12.45 -28.55
C ILE A 192 -2.03 -12.99 -27.13
N VAL A 193 -2.81 -14.05 -26.95
CA VAL A 193 -2.97 -14.73 -25.65
C VAL A 193 -1.98 -15.90 -25.57
N PRO A 194 -1.13 -15.97 -24.52
CA PRO A 194 -0.20 -17.08 -24.34
C PRO A 194 -0.93 -18.44 -24.23
N PRO A 195 -0.41 -19.51 -24.86
CA PRO A 195 -1.01 -20.85 -24.74
C PRO A 195 -1.12 -21.32 -23.29
N GLU A 196 -0.15 -21.01 -22.44
CA GLU A 196 -0.16 -21.44 -21.03
C GLU A 196 -1.37 -20.87 -20.28
N TYR A 197 -1.77 -19.62 -20.60
CA TYR A 197 -2.95 -19.00 -20.00
C TYR A 197 -4.24 -19.71 -20.44
N LEU A 198 -4.34 -20.12 -21.71
CA LEU A 198 -5.50 -20.86 -22.22
C LEU A 198 -5.61 -22.25 -21.58
N GLU A 199 -4.48 -22.91 -21.35
CA GLU A 199 -4.40 -24.18 -20.65
C GLU A 199 -4.83 -24.03 -19.18
N GLN A 200 -4.32 -23.02 -18.47
CA GLN A 200 -4.71 -22.69 -17.10
C GLN A 200 -6.23 -22.43 -16.99
N GLN A 201 -6.78 -21.57 -17.86
CA GLN A 201 -8.21 -21.31 -17.91
C GLN A 201 -9.04 -22.59 -18.12
N SER A 202 -8.57 -23.49 -18.97
CA SER A 202 -9.24 -24.75 -19.29
C SER A 202 -9.18 -25.77 -18.15
N GLN A 203 -8.10 -25.78 -17.36
CA GLN A 203 -7.95 -26.63 -16.18
C GLN A 203 -8.77 -26.09 -15.00
N GLU A 204 -8.74 -24.78 -14.77
CA GLU A 204 -9.49 -24.12 -13.70
C GLU A 204 -11.00 -24.12 -13.95
N ALA A 205 -11.46 -24.07 -15.21
CA ALA A 205 -12.89 -24.23 -15.52
C ALA A 205 -13.44 -25.61 -15.11
N LYS A 206 -12.58 -26.61 -14.89
CA LYS A 206 -12.96 -27.96 -14.44
C LYS A 206 -12.99 -28.09 -12.92
N VAL A 207 -12.42 -27.12 -12.20
CA VAL A 207 -12.42 -27.07 -10.74
C VAL A 207 -13.36 -25.95 -10.34
N GLU A 208 -14.51 -26.26 -9.73
CA GLU A 208 -15.26 -25.26 -8.96
C GLU A 208 -14.34 -24.80 -7.83
N LEU A 209 -13.53 -23.76 -8.09
CA LEU A 209 -12.84 -23.03 -7.04
C LEU A 209 -13.95 -22.45 -6.17
N ALA A 210 -14.22 -23.15 -5.06
CA ALA A 210 -15.08 -22.66 -4.00
C ALA A 210 -14.59 -21.26 -3.67
N LYS A 211 -15.35 -20.24 -4.10
CA LYS A 211 -15.07 -18.84 -3.77
C LYS A 211 -14.85 -18.83 -2.27
N THR A 212 -13.64 -18.46 -1.85
CA THR A 212 -13.32 -18.36 -0.43
C THR A 212 -14.14 -17.22 0.13
N SER A 213 -15.33 -17.56 0.63
CA SER A 213 -16.22 -16.63 1.30
C SER A 213 -15.69 -16.42 2.70
N PHE A 214 -14.74 -15.49 2.83
CA PHE A 214 -14.48 -14.91 4.13
C PHE A 214 -15.77 -14.20 4.58
N THR A 215 -16.38 -14.68 5.66
CA THR A 215 -17.66 -14.18 6.17
C THR A 215 -17.51 -12.97 7.07
N GLU A 216 -16.29 -12.71 7.55
CA GLU A 216 -15.97 -11.57 8.41
C GLU A 216 -14.97 -10.63 7.74
N PRO A 217 -14.76 -9.41 8.25
CA PRO A 217 -13.62 -8.58 7.88
C PRO A 217 -12.31 -9.11 8.51
N PRO A 218 -11.15 -8.94 7.85
CA PRO A 218 -9.85 -9.33 8.41
C PRO A 218 -9.49 -8.48 9.64
N ALA A 219 -8.70 -9.06 10.55
CA ALA A 219 -7.98 -8.30 11.56
C ALA A 219 -6.83 -7.52 10.91
N SER A 220 -6.46 -6.37 11.48
CA SER A 220 -5.31 -5.58 11.03
C SER A 220 -4.30 -5.37 12.17
N ALA A 221 -3.01 -5.39 11.84
CA ALA A 221 -1.92 -5.08 12.76
C ALA A 221 -0.88 -4.16 12.10
N MET A 222 -0.35 -3.23 12.89
CA MET A 222 0.78 -2.38 12.53
C MET A 222 2.03 -2.89 13.24
N LEU A 223 2.95 -3.52 12.51
CA LEU A 223 4.18 -4.09 13.05
C LEU A 223 5.34 -3.14 12.74
N LYS A 224 6.22 -2.90 13.71
CA LYS A 224 7.35 -1.97 13.56
C LYS A 224 8.64 -2.78 13.65
N LEU A 225 9.50 -2.62 12.65
CA LEU A 225 10.83 -3.20 12.64
C LEU A 225 11.88 -2.11 12.71
N SER A 226 12.81 -2.26 13.65
CA SER A 226 13.99 -1.40 13.72
C SER A 226 14.92 -1.66 12.54
N LYS A 227 15.82 -0.69 12.29
CA LYS A 227 16.90 -0.85 11.32
C LYS A 227 17.73 -2.11 11.56
N ASP A 228 17.99 -2.44 12.83
CA ASP A 228 18.79 -3.60 13.21
C ASP A 228 18.07 -4.92 12.93
N GLN A 229 16.76 -5.00 13.22
CA GLN A 229 15.95 -6.17 12.85
C GLN A 229 15.91 -6.39 11.34
N VAL A 230 15.72 -5.31 10.57
CA VAL A 230 15.74 -5.36 9.09
C VAL A 230 17.11 -5.83 8.57
N ASN A 231 18.21 -5.30 9.12
CA ASN A 231 19.56 -5.70 8.72
C ASN A 231 19.87 -7.15 9.12
N SER A 232 19.41 -7.58 10.29
CA SER A 232 19.58 -8.96 10.77
C SER A 232 18.87 -9.94 9.84
N LEU A 233 17.63 -9.63 9.44
CA LEU A 233 16.89 -10.43 8.48
C LEU A 233 17.59 -10.50 7.11
N LYS A 234 18.08 -9.35 6.59
CA LYS A 234 18.88 -9.34 5.35
C LYS A 234 20.14 -10.19 5.45
N ASN A 235 20.81 -10.19 6.60
CA ASN A 235 22.01 -10.99 6.82
C ASN A 235 21.67 -12.48 6.83
N ILE A 236 20.61 -12.92 7.52
CA ILE A 236 20.13 -14.30 7.49
C ILE A 236 19.84 -14.74 6.04
N CYS A 237 19.17 -13.88 5.29
CA CYS A 237 18.82 -14.10 3.88
C CYS A 237 20.03 -14.07 2.92
N GLY A 238 21.10 -13.35 3.26
CA GLY A 238 22.29 -13.18 2.42
C GLY A 238 23.44 -14.14 2.75
N ALA A 239 23.49 -14.66 3.97
CA ALA A 239 24.65 -15.37 4.53
C ALA A 239 25.12 -16.56 3.68
N ALA A 240 24.19 -17.35 3.13
CA ALA A 240 24.52 -18.54 2.35
C ALA A 240 24.98 -18.24 0.92
N THR A 241 24.64 -17.07 0.37
CA THR A 241 24.87 -16.75 -1.06
C THR A 241 25.92 -15.67 -1.27
N GLY A 242 26.27 -14.90 -0.22
CA GLY A 242 27.14 -13.73 -0.34
C GLY A 242 26.54 -12.59 -1.18
N ARG A 243 25.27 -12.70 -1.61
CA ARG A 243 24.60 -11.71 -2.46
C ARG A 243 23.87 -10.68 -1.58
N ARG A 244 23.86 -9.43 -2.03
CA ARG A 244 23.07 -8.37 -1.40
C ARG A 244 21.58 -8.70 -1.50
N VAL A 245 20.86 -8.59 -0.39
CA VAL A 245 19.40 -8.79 -0.30
C VAL A 245 18.72 -7.46 0.01
N SER A 246 17.66 -7.13 -0.72
CA SER A 246 16.87 -5.91 -0.47
C SER A 246 15.92 -6.11 0.71
N THR A 247 15.49 -5.01 1.33
CA THR A 247 14.51 -5.04 2.43
C THR A 247 13.21 -5.73 2.01
N PHE A 248 12.76 -5.46 0.79
CA PHE A 248 11.53 -6.04 0.26
C PHE A 248 11.66 -7.55 0.06
N GLU A 249 12.73 -8.02 -0.60
CA GLU A 249 12.95 -9.45 -0.82
C GLU A 249 13.01 -10.22 0.49
N SER A 250 13.74 -9.70 1.49
CA SER A 250 13.88 -10.37 2.78
C SER A 250 12.54 -10.44 3.53
N LEU A 251 11.77 -9.35 3.53
CA LEU A 251 10.48 -9.31 4.20
C LEU A 251 9.41 -10.12 3.47
N ALA A 252 9.41 -10.13 2.14
CA ALA A 252 8.45 -10.90 1.36
C ALA A 252 8.62 -12.40 1.57
N ALA A 253 9.86 -12.90 1.50
CA ALA A 253 10.17 -14.31 1.77
C ALA A 253 9.83 -14.70 3.21
N TYR A 254 10.20 -13.86 4.17
CA TYR A 254 9.97 -14.13 5.59
C TYR A 254 8.49 -14.07 5.97
N ALA A 255 7.76 -13.06 5.49
CA ALA A 255 6.32 -12.93 5.71
C ALA A 255 5.56 -14.15 5.16
N TRP A 256 5.96 -14.66 3.98
CA TRP A 256 5.33 -15.84 3.40
C TRP A 256 5.47 -17.06 4.32
N GLN A 257 6.68 -17.34 4.82
CA GLN A 257 6.91 -18.41 5.80
C GLN A 257 6.10 -18.21 7.09
N CYS A 258 6.07 -16.98 7.62
CA CYS A 258 5.32 -16.66 8.84
C CYS A 258 3.81 -16.88 8.67
N VAL A 259 3.23 -16.49 7.54
CA VAL A 259 1.80 -16.75 7.26
C VAL A 259 1.51 -18.25 7.17
N CYS A 260 2.35 -19.03 6.48
CA CYS A 260 2.18 -20.48 6.42
C CYS A 260 2.20 -21.13 7.81
N LYS A 261 3.14 -20.71 8.69
CA LYS A 261 3.22 -21.17 10.08
C LYS A 261 1.99 -20.76 10.90
N ALA A 262 1.61 -19.49 10.83
CA ALA A 262 0.50 -18.94 11.60
C ALA A 262 -0.84 -19.61 11.26
N ARG A 263 -1.07 -19.89 9.97
CA ARG A 263 -2.25 -20.60 9.48
C ARG A 263 -2.20 -22.12 9.72
N LYS A 264 -1.05 -22.66 10.16
CA LYS A 264 -0.82 -24.10 10.38
C LYS A 264 -1.16 -24.94 9.14
N LEU A 265 -0.77 -24.44 7.96
CA LEU A 265 -1.02 -25.12 6.70
C LEU A 265 -0.27 -26.46 6.65
N GLY A 266 -0.91 -27.48 6.07
CA GLY A 266 -0.32 -28.79 5.83
C GLY A 266 0.77 -28.74 4.75
N PRO A 267 1.79 -29.62 4.82
CA PRO A 267 2.95 -29.57 3.93
C PRO A 267 2.61 -29.76 2.45
N GLU A 268 1.57 -30.54 2.14
CA GLU A 268 1.09 -30.83 0.78
C GLU A 268 0.14 -29.74 0.24
N GLU A 269 -0.20 -28.73 1.05
CA GLU A 269 -1.04 -27.62 0.58
C GLU A 269 -0.21 -26.68 -0.31
N GLU A 270 -0.85 -26.16 -1.35
CA GLU A 270 -0.30 -25.10 -2.21
C GLU A 270 -0.53 -23.72 -1.59
N THR A 271 0.45 -22.83 -1.76
CA THR A 271 0.37 -21.42 -1.42
C THR A 271 1.03 -20.58 -2.51
N ARG A 272 0.52 -19.35 -2.74
CA ARG A 272 1.12 -18.40 -3.67
C ARG A 272 1.57 -17.13 -2.99
N LEU A 273 2.74 -16.63 -3.38
CA LEU A 273 3.21 -15.29 -3.03
C LEU A 273 2.96 -14.35 -4.20
N HIS A 274 2.03 -13.42 -4.02
CA HIS A 274 1.70 -12.36 -4.96
C HIS A 274 2.56 -11.12 -4.68
N LEU A 275 3.06 -10.53 -5.77
CA LEU A 275 3.88 -9.33 -5.77
C LEU A 275 3.31 -8.33 -6.78
N THR A 276 3.53 -7.05 -6.54
CA THR A 276 3.15 -5.98 -7.47
C THR A 276 4.39 -5.43 -8.17
N ALA A 277 4.35 -5.35 -9.50
CA ALA A 277 5.41 -4.80 -10.32
C ALA A 277 4.92 -3.54 -11.05
N ASP A 278 5.78 -2.52 -11.12
CA ASP A 278 5.59 -1.34 -11.97
C ASP A 278 6.09 -1.66 -13.38
N ALA A 279 5.21 -1.52 -14.37
CA ALA A 279 5.48 -1.81 -15.77
C ALA A 279 6.12 -0.65 -16.53
N ARG A 280 6.12 0.58 -15.99
CA ARG A 280 6.57 1.81 -16.70
C ARG A 280 7.94 1.66 -17.34
N THR A 281 8.91 1.11 -16.60
CA THR A 281 10.29 0.94 -17.09
C THR A 281 10.57 -0.42 -17.72
N ARG A 282 9.58 -1.32 -17.74
CA ARG A 282 9.72 -2.70 -18.24
C ARG A 282 9.26 -2.85 -19.68
N LEU A 283 8.32 -2.00 -20.10
CA LEU A 283 7.87 -1.89 -21.48
C LEU A 283 8.97 -1.38 -22.41
N LYS A 284 8.89 -1.77 -23.69
CA LYS A 284 9.79 -1.37 -24.76
C LYS A 284 8.97 -0.75 -25.92
N PRO A 285 9.09 0.56 -26.17
CA PRO A 285 9.80 1.56 -25.35
C PRO A 285 9.17 1.72 -23.95
N PRO A 286 9.92 2.23 -22.96
CA PRO A 286 9.38 2.52 -21.63
C PRO A 286 8.30 3.60 -21.72
N LEU A 287 7.36 3.59 -20.77
CA LEU A 287 6.36 4.64 -20.67
C LEU A 287 7.04 5.99 -20.39
N PRO A 288 6.50 7.10 -20.92
CA PRO A 288 7.04 8.43 -20.69
C PRO A 288 7.13 8.78 -19.21
N ALA A 289 8.14 9.58 -18.85
CA ALA A 289 8.17 10.23 -17.56
C ALA A 289 6.89 11.05 -17.38
N GLY A 290 6.23 10.89 -16.23
CA GLY A 290 4.94 11.54 -15.97
C GLY A 290 3.71 10.77 -16.45
N PHE A 291 3.84 9.53 -16.93
CA PHE A 291 2.67 8.66 -17.21
C PHE A 291 1.71 8.59 -16.03
N PHE A 292 0.49 9.10 -16.26
CA PHE A 292 -0.55 9.21 -15.25
C PHE A 292 -1.69 8.22 -15.54
N GLY A 293 -1.86 7.25 -14.65
CA GLY A 293 -2.80 6.16 -14.82
C GLY A 293 -2.31 4.90 -14.10
N ASN A 294 -2.96 3.76 -14.33
CA ASN A 294 -2.46 2.48 -13.84
C ASN A 294 -1.42 1.91 -14.80
N ALA A 295 -0.24 1.57 -14.27
CA ALA A 295 0.76 0.76 -14.97
C ALA A 295 1.39 -0.27 -14.03
N THR A 296 0.60 -0.76 -13.06
CA THR A 296 1.02 -1.80 -12.12
C THR A 296 0.33 -3.12 -12.42
N LEU A 297 1.05 -4.22 -12.27
CA LEU A 297 0.51 -5.56 -12.47
C LEU A 297 0.87 -6.47 -11.30
N ARG A 298 0.03 -7.49 -11.09
CA ARG A 298 0.27 -8.55 -10.12
C ARG A 298 0.96 -9.72 -10.81
N THR A 299 2.04 -10.20 -10.21
CA THR A 299 2.69 -11.46 -10.57
C THR A 299 2.72 -12.35 -9.33
N HIS A 300 2.89 -13.66 -9.49
CA HIS A 300 2.95 -14.57 -8.37
C HIS A 300 3.89 -15.74 -8.62
N MET A 301 4.21 -16.42 -7.54
CA MET A 301 4.89 -17.71 -7.55
C MET A 301 4.15 -18.68 -6.64
N SER A 302 4.09 -19.94 -7.03
CA SER A 302 3.44 -21.03 -6.30
C SER A 302 4.48 -21.97 -5.71
N SER A 303 4.16 -22.58 -4.58
CA SER A 303 4.96 -23.64 -3.96
C SER A 303 4.13 -24.41 -2.95
N GLU A 304 4.48 -25.68 -2.76
CA GLU A 304 4.03 -26.46 -1.61
C GLU A 304 4.52 -25.81 -0.30
N VAL A 305 3.64 -25.78 0.68
CA VAL A 305 3.93 -25.25 2.03
C VAL A 305 5.12 -25.97 2.67
N GLY A 306 5.24 -27.28 2.49
CA GLY A 306 6.36 -28.08 3.01
C GLY A 306 7.70 -27.57 2.50
N SER A 307 7.78 -27.20 1.22
CA SER A 307 8.97 -26.60 0.62
C SER A 307 9.25 -25.21 1.19
N ILE A 308 8.22 -24.35 1.32
CA ILE A 308 8.38 -23.01 1.90
C ILE A 308 8.87 -23.05 3.35
N LEU A 309 8.41 -24.02 4.15
CA LEU A 309 8.78 -24.14 5.56
C LEU A 309 10.13 -24.83 5.80
N SER A 310 10.58 -25.69 4.88
CA SER A 310 11.83 -26.46 5.01
C SER A 310 13.02 -25.84 4.28
N GLU A 311 12.78 -25.13 3.17
CA GLU A 311 13.84 -24.45 2.42
C GLU A 311 14.38 -23.24 3.19
N PRO A 312 15.68 -22.94 3.07
CA PRO A 312 16.25 -21.73 3.65
C PRO A 312 15.75 -20.50 2.87
N LEU A 313 15.54 -19.38 3.57
CA LEU A 313 15.09 -18.10 2.98
C LEU A 313 15.81 -17.65 1.70
N PRO A 314 17.14 -17.85 1.53
CA PRO A 314 17.83 -17.53 0.28
C PRO A 314 17.24 -18.23 -0.96
N SER A 315 16.72 -19.46 -0.83
CA SER A 315 16.07 -20.18 -1.94
C SER A 315 14.77 -19.49 -2.34
N THR A 316 13.93 -19.13 -1.38
CA THR A 316 12.70 -18.35 -1.62
C THR A 316 12.99 -17.00 -2.24
N ILE A 317 14.07 -16.32 -1.82
CA ILE A 317 14.49 -15.04 -2.40
C ILE A 317 14.91 -15.19 -3.86
N GLN A 318 15.61 -16.26 -4.20
CA GLN A 318 15.99 -16.51 -5.60
C GLN A 318 14.73 -16.68 -6.46
N LYS A 319 13.76 -17.47 -5.99
CA LYS A 319 12.47 -17.63 -6.67
C LYS A 319 11.73 -16.28 -6.83
N ILE A 320 11.68 -15.44 -5.78
CA ILE A 320 11.11 -14.08 -5.85
C ILE A 320 11.79 -13.24 -6.95
N ARG A 321 13.12 -13.30 -7.05
CA ARG A 321 13.87 -12.56 -8.07
C ARG A 321 13.54 -13.02 -9.47
N ASP A 322 13.48 -14.33 -9.68
CA ASP A 322 13.17 -14.92 -10.97
C ASP A 322 11.74 -14.54 -11.40
N THR A 323 10.78 -14.57 -10.48
CA THR A 323 9.40 -14.11 -10.70
C THR A 323 9.33 -12.63 -11.05
N VAL A 324 10.07 -11.77 -10.33
CA VAL A 324 10.11 -10.33 -10.63
C VAL A 324 10.84 -10.04 -11.95
N ALA A 325 11.85 -10.83 -12.31
CA ALA A 325 12.58 -10.70 -13.57
C ALA A 325 11.74 -11.13 -14.78
N HIS A 326 10.85 -12.10 -14.61
CA HIS A 326 9.94 -12.57 -15.65
C HIS A 326 8.89 -11.53 -16.08
N VAL A 327 8.63 -10.51 -15.26
CA VAL A 327 7.76 -9.39 -15.65
C VAL A 327 8.52 -8.50 -16.63
N ASP A 328 8.60 -8.88 -17.89
CA ASP A 328 9.22 -8.10 -18.96
C ASP A 328 8.18 -7.45 -19.89
N ASP A 329 8.63 -6.84 -20.98
CA ASP A 329 7.75 -6.20 -21.97
C ASP A 329 6.71 -7.18 -22.54
N GLU A 330 7.10 -8.41 -22.85
CA GLU A 330 6.20 -9.39 -23.46
C GLU A 330 5.18 -9.90 -22.45
N PHE A 331 5.60 -10.12 -21.20
CA PHE A 331 4.66 -10.47 -20.12
C PHE A 331 3.61 -9.37 -19.93
N VAL A 332 4.03 -8.11 -19.84
CA VAL A 332 3.10 -6.96 -19.67
C VAL A 332 2.11 -6.90 -20.84
N ARG A 333 2.60 -6.99 -22.08
CA ARG A 333 1.74 -6.94 -23.28
C ARG A 333 0.77 -8.12 -23.35
N SER A 334 1.22 -9.30 -22.95
CA SER A 334 0.36 -10.49 -22.87
C SER A 334 -0.77 -10.32 -21.86
N VAL A 335 -0.52 -9.71 -20.70
CA VAL A 335 -1.58 -9.38 -19.73
C VAL A 335 -2.60 -8.39 -20.32
N ILE A 336 -2.13 -7.35 -21.02
CA ILE A 336 -3.02 -6.37 -21.67
C ILE A 336 -3.92 -7.04 -22.73
N ASP A 337 -3.36 -7.98 -23.50
CA ASP A 337 -4.09 -8.73 -24.52
C ASP A 337 -5.09 -9.72 -23.90
N ILE A 338 -4.71 -10.41 -22.82
CA ILE A 338 -5.62 -11.26 -22.06
C ILE A 338 -6.83 -10.44 -21.61
N LEU A 339 -6.61 -9.27 -21.00
CA LEU A 339 -7.68 -8.38 -20.56
C LEU A 339 -8.58 -7.92 -21.72
N GLU A 340 -8.03 -7.75 -22.92
CA GLU A 340 -8.82 -7.38 -24.10
C GLU A 340 -9.85 -8.46 -24.45
N THR A 341 -9.51 -9.74 -24.25
CA THR A 341 -10.39 -10.88 -24.53
C THR A 341 -11.45 -11.12 -23.46
N MET A 342 -11.37 -10.45 -22.31
CA MET A 342 -12.32 -10.61 -21.20
C MET A 342 -13.54 -9.70 -21.39
N GLU A 343 -14.72 -10.28 -21.16
CA GLU A 343 -16.01 -9.56 -21.12
C GLU A 343 -16.02 -8.56 -19.97
N ASP A 344 -15.82 -9.03 -18.74
CA ASP A 344 -15.59 -8.20 -17.56
C ASP A 344 -14.10 -8.23 -17.19
N LYS A 345 -13.42 -7.09 -17.35
CA LYS A 345 -11.99 -6.97 -17.02
C LYS A 345 -11.74 -6.98 -15.51
N THR A 346 -12.73 -6.64 -14.70
CA THR A 346 -12.61 -6.65 -13.24
C THR A 346 -12.48 -8.07 -12.67
N ASP A 347 -12.92 -9.09 -13.40
CA ASP A 347 -12.70 -10.51 -13.06
C ASP A 347 -11.22 -10.88 -13.03
N PHE A 348 -10.35 -10.14 -13.71
CA PHE A 348 -8.91 -10.33 -13.60
C PHE A 348 -8.39 -9.93 -12.21
N TYR A 349 -9.03 -8.96 -11.56
CA TYR A 349 -8.67 -8.52 -10.22
C TYR A 349 -9.46 -9.28 -9.14
N LEU A 350 -10.78 -9.36 -9.28
CA LEU A 350 -11.74 -9.91 -8.32
C LEU A 350 -12.03 -11.42 -8.49
N GLY A 351 -11.82 -11.96 -9.70
CA GLY A 351 -12.32 -13.26 -10.13
C GLY A 351 -11.30 -14.40 -10.01
N LYS A 352 -10.95 -15.09 -11.10
CA LYS A 352 -10.15 -16.35 -11.05
C LYS A 352 -8.68 -16.13 -10.67
N ASN A 353 -8.14 -14.98 -11.05
CA ASN A 353 -6.85 -14.51 -10.56
C ASN A 353 -6.92 -13.99 -9.12
N SER A 354 -8.08 -14.08 -8.45
CA SER A 354 -8.21 -13.67 -7.06
C SER A 354 -7.29 -14.48 -6.15
N TYR A 355 -7.07 -13.82 -5.04
CA TYR A 355 -6.19 -14.23 -4.00
C TYR A 355 -6.80 -15.40 -3.22
N GLY A 356 -6.12 -16.56 -3.25
CA GLY A 356 -6.60 -17.78 -2.61
C GLY A 356 -6.50 -17.73 -1.09
N LYS A 357 -7.21 -18.63 -0.40
CA LYS A 357 -7.21 -18.73 1.07
C LYS A 357 -5.79 -18.79 1.66
N ASN A 358 -4.92 -19.54 1.00
CA ASN A 358 -3.56 -19.82 1.47
C ASN A 358 -2.52 -18.82 0.94
N ASP A 359 -2.93 -17.87 0.09
CA ASP A 359 -2.02 -16.95 -0.58
C ASP A 359 -1.56 -15.81 0.35
N VAL A 360 -0.42 -15.19 -0.02
CA VAL A 360 0.21 -14.02 0.63
C VAL A 360 0.47 -12.93 -0.41
N TRP A 361 0.15 -11.65 -0.13
CA TRP A 361 0.34 -10.52 -1.05
C TRP A 361 1.19 -9.50 -0.34
N VAL A 362 2.42 -9.33 -0.84
CA VAL A 362 3.36 -8.37 -0.29
C VAL A 362 3.47 -7.18 -1.24
N LEU A 363 3.17 -5.99 -0.74
CA LEU A 363 3.23 -4.74 -1.48
C LEU A 363 4.32 -3.84 -0.90
N SER A 364 5.16 -3.29 -1.77
CA SER A 364 6.22 -2.37 -1.34
C SER A 364 5.79 -0.93 -1.55
N TRP A 365 5.72 -0.16 -0.45
CA TRP A 365 5.59 1.29 -0.47
C TRP A 365 6.92 1.96 -0.05
N LEU A 366 8.01 1.20 0.02
CA LEU A 366 9.32 1.68 0.45
C LEU A 366 9.90 2.79 -0.43
N THR A 367 9.66 2.72 -1.74
CA THR A 367 10.17 3.68 -2.73
C THR A 367 9.19 4.82 -3.00
N LEU A 368 7.97 4.75 -2.45
CA LEU A 368 6.94 5.74 -2.69
C LEU A 368 7.11 6.96 -1.78
N PRO A 369 6.88 8.19 -2.29
CA PRO A 369 6.94 9.43 -1.51
C PRO A 369 5.68 9.60 -0.65
N ILE A 370 5.49 8.72 0.34
CA ILE A 370 4.27 8.60 1.15
C ILE A 370 4.06 9.71 2.18
N TYR A 371 5.11 10.43 2.60
CA TYR A 371 5.02 11.47 3.62
C TYR A 371 4.83 12.84 2.98
N ALA A 372 3.57 13.27 2.89
CA ALA A 372 3.19 14.57 2.34
C ALA A 372 3.62 15.73 3.26
N ASP A 373 3.96 16.88 2.67
CA ASP A 373 4.33 18.11 3.37
C ASP A 373 3.60 19.30 2.73
N PHE A 374 2.80 20.02 3.51
CA PHE A 374 2.02 21.17 3.04
C PHE A 374 2.61 22.52 3.49
N GLY A 375 3.82 22.52 4.07
CA GLY A 375 4.49 23.69 4.63
C GLY A 375 4.57 23.69 6.16
N TRP A 376 3.81 22.83 6.82
CA TRP A 376 3.83 22.65 8.27
C TRP A 376 4.67 21.44 8.71
N GLY A 377 5.46 20.88 7.79
CA GLY A 377 6.27 19.69 7.99
C GLY A 377 5.60 18.43 7.45
N LYS A 378 6.42 17.39 7.25
CA LYS A 378 5.98 16.08 6.77
C LYS A 378 5.01 15.41 7.73
N SER A 379 4.06 14.64 7.19
CA SER A 379 3.24 13.74 8.01
C SER A 379 4.13 12.78 8.81
N VAL A 380 3.80 12.58 10.08
CA VAL A 380 4.52 11.63 10.95
C VAL A 380 4.04 10.19 10.76
N PHE A 381 2.89 10.04 10.10
CA PHE A 381 2.30 8.77 9.76
C PHE A 381 1.56 8.89 8.43
N MET A 382 1.71 7.86 7.60
CA MET A 382 0.85 7.61 6.45
C MET A 382 0.50 6.12 6.43
N GLY A 383 -0.78 5.80 6.24
CA GLY A 383 -1.22 4.42 6.19
C GLY A 383 -2.62 4.27 5.59
N ARG A 384 -3.05 3.02 5.40
CA ARG A 384 -4.40 2.70 4.93
C ARG A 384 -5.42 3.00 6.03
N ALA A 385 -6.53 3.66 5.71
CA ALA A 385 -7.64 3.78 6.68
C ALA A 385 -8.34 2.42 6.89
N GLN A 386 -8.36 1.61 5.82
CA GLN A 386 -8.94 0.28 5.79
C GLN A 386 -8.26 -0.60 4.74
N VAL A 387 -8.20 -1.90 5.03
CA VAL A 387 -7.88 -2.97 4.07
C VAL A 387 -8.88 -4.10 4.28
N ASN A 388 -9.60 -4.50 3.22
CA ASN A 388 -10.67 -5.52 3.27
C ASN A 388 -10.26 -6.87 2.65
N SER A 389 -8.97 -7.08 2.41
CA SER A 389 -8.45 -8.33 1.88
C SER A 389 -7.58 -9.03 2.92
N TYR A 390 -7.51 -10.35 2.86
CA TYR A 390 -6.76 -11.18 3.80
C TYR A 390 -5.30 -11.38 3.37
N ALA A 391 -4.42 -11.63 4.34
CA ALA A 391 -2.98 -11.85 4.16
C ALA A 391 -2.25 -10.76 3.34
N MET A 392 -2.75 -9.52 3.34
CA MET A 392 -2.02 -8.42 2.70
C MET A 392 -0.93 -7.89 3.64
N PHE A 393 0.25 -7.67 3.08
CA PHE A 393 1.44 -7.21 3.78
C PHE A 393 2.00 -5.97 3.08
N TYR A 394 1.62 -4.80 3.55
CA TYR A 394 2.19 -3.54 3.07
C TYR A 394 3.49 -3.25 3.80
N VAL A 395 4.56 -3.03 3.05
CA VAL A 395 5.88 -2.66 3.57
C VAL A 395 6.08 -1.16 3.37
N LEU A 396 5.94 -0.39 4.44
CA LEU A 396 6.07 1.07 4.46
C LEU A 396 7.40 1.47 5.09
N ARG A 397 7.88 2.68 4.76
CA ARG A 397 9.00 3.26 5.49
C ARG A 397 8.60 3.45 6.96
N GLY A 398 9.53 3.17 7.87
CA GLY A 398 9.36 3.49 9.28
C GLY A 398 9.62 4.97 9.55
N PRO A 399 9.19 5.47 10.73
CA PRO A 399 9.49 6.83 11.17
C PRO A 399 11.00 7.05 11.41
N GLU A 400 11.73 5.99 11.76
CA GLU A 400 13.17 5.99 11.93
C GLU A 400 13.89 5.60 10.63
N GLU A 401 15.03 6.25 10.36
CA GLU A 401 15.82 5.97 9.16
C GLU A 401 16.27 4.50 9.12
N GLY A 402 15.90 3.78 8.06
CA GLY A 402 16.22 2.37 7.87
C GLY A 402 15.28 1.40 8.60
N GLY A 403 14.37 1.90 9.44
CA GLY A 403 13.26 1.13 9.99
C GLY A 403 12.13 0.95 8.98
N VAL A 404 11.23 0.00 9.27
CA VAL A 404 10.09 -0.35 8.42
C VAL A 404 8.83 -0.45 9.28
N THR A 405 7.72 0.05 8.76
CA THR A 405 6.39 -0.23 9.31
C THR A 405 5.65 -1.17 8.37
N ILE A 406 5.06 -2.20 8.92
CA ILE A 406 4.28 -3.20 8.19
C ILE A 406 2.83 -3.05 8.58
N LEU A 407 1.95 -2.92 7.59
CA LEU A 407 0.53 -3.16 7.78
C LEU A 407 0.22 -4.58 7.30
N LEU A 408 -0.20 -5.42 8.23
CA LEU A 408 -0.67 -6.77 7.99
C LEU A 408 -2.19 -6.83 8.14
N THR A 409 -2.86 -7.51 7.21
CA THR A 409 -4.21 -8.05 7.43
C THR A 409 -4.20 -9.57 7.46
N LEU A 410 -4.95 -10.18 8.36
CA LEU A 410 -5.04 -11.64 8.48
C LEU A 410 -6.36 -12.06 9.14
N GLU A 411 -6.66 -13.36 9.14
CA GLU A 411 -7.76 -13.88 9.95
C GLU A 411 -7.55 -13.57 11.44
N LYS A 412 -8.65 -13.28 12.17
CA LYS A 412 -8.58 -12.89 13.59
C LYS A 412 -7.91 -13.98 14.41
N GLU A 413 -8.28 -15.22 14.16
CA GLU A 413 -7.77 -16.43 14.82
C GLU A 413 -6.28 -16.70 14.57
N ASN A 414 -5.72 -16.17 13.47
CA ASN A 414 -4.32 -16.39 13.10
C ASN A 414 -3.41 -15.19 13.43
N MET A 415 -3.98 -14.03 13.75
CA MET A 415 -3.22 -12.78 13.92
C MET A 415 -2.24 -12.85 15.10
N GLU A 416 -2.67 -13.36 16.26
CA GLU A 416 -1.81 -13.46 17.44
C GLU A 416 -0.64 -14.42 17.20
N GLU A 417 -0.91 -15.59 16.62
CA GLU A 417 0.13 -16.55 16.27
C GLU A 417 1.08 -15.99 15.21
N PHE A 418 0.58 -15.25 14.21
CA PHE A 418 1.44 -14.57 13.25
C PHE A 418 2.42 -13.63 13.93
N ILE A 419 1.91 -12.72 14.79
CA ILE A 419 2.74 -11.73 15.47
C ILE A 419 3.84 -12.44 16.28
N LYS A 420 3.48 -13.51 16.98
CA LYS A 420 4.41 -14.33 17.75
C LYS A 420 5.50 -14.93 16.84
N VAL A 421 5.15 -15.73 15.83
CA VAL A 421 6.15 -16.39 14.96
C VAL A 421 7.00 -15.40 14.16
N PHE A 422 6.44 -14.22 13.86
CA PHE A 422 7.12 -13.16 13.13
C PHE A 422 8.18 -12.44 13.96
N TYR A 423 7.94 -12.20 15.26
CA TYR A 423 8.98 -11.60 16.10
C TYR A 423 9.96 -12.63 16.66
N GLU A 424 9.50 -13.84 17.02
CA GLU A 424 10.39 -14.93 17.49
C GLU A 424 11.47 -15.28 16.45
N GLY A 425 11.14 -15.30 15.16
CA GLY A 425 12.13 -15.56 14.12
C GLY A 425 13.05 -14.37 13.77
N LEU A 426 12.79 -13.19 14.34
CA LEU A 426 13.65 -12.01 14.24
C LEU A 426 14.55 -11.81 15.46
N GLU A 427 14.31 -12.54 16.55
CA GLU A 427 15.22 -12.56 17.69
C GLU A 427 16.55 -13.20 17.24
N VAL A 428 17.58 -12.36 17.15
CA VAL A 428 18.95 -12.78 16.85
C VAL A 428 19.36 -13.80 17.91
N PRO A 429 19.82 -15.01 17.55
CA PRO A 429 20.49 -15.86 18.52
C PRO A 429 21.63 -15.04 19.10
N ALA A 430 21.59 -14.77 20.40
CA ALA A 430 22.63 -14.06 21.11
C ALA A 430 23.97 -14.58 20.58
N THR A 431 24.73 -13.72 19.91
CA THR A 431 26.05 -14.05 19.43
C THR A 431 26.79 -14.58 20.64
N VAL A 432 27.03 -15.89 20.65
CA VAL A 432 27.96 -16.50 21.57
C VAL A 432 29.28 -15.84 21.22
N GLU A 433 29.64 -14.81 21.99
CA GLU A 433 30.98 -14.25 21.97
C GLU A 433 31.93 -15.43 22.18
N ALA A 434 32.59 -15.79 21.09
CA ALA A 434 33.64 -16.78 21.11
C ALA A 434 34.70 -16.28 22.09
N LYS A 435 34.75 -16.94 23.25
CA LYS A 435 35.82 -16.82 24.24
C LYS A 435 37.16 -16.76 23.52
N THR A 436 37.88 -15.65 23.68
CA THR A 436 39.33 -15.68 23.76
C THR A 436 39.82 -14.82 24.92
N ASN A 437 40.57 -15.50 25.79
CA ASN A 437 41.56 -14.99 26.74
C ASN A 437 41.09 -14.30 28.04
N GLY A 438 40.83 -15.16 29.03
CA GLY A 438 41.71 -15.27 30.21
C GLY A 438 41.82 -14.07 31.15
N SER A 439 41.12 -14.12 32.29
CA SER A 439 41.78 -14.33 33.59
C SER A 439 40.76 -14.73 34.64
N LEU A 440 41.16 -15.65 35.51
CA LEU A 440 40.40 -16.15 36.64
C LEU A 440 40.07 -15.03 37.62
N ARG A 441 38.81 -14.95 38.05
CA ARG A 441 38.43 -14.71 39.45
C ARG A 441 37.03 -15.23 39.70
N GLN A 442 36.95 -16.25 40.56
CA GLN A 442 35.73 -16.77 41.17
C GLN A 442 35.04 -15.66 41.97
N VAL A 443 33.76 -15.45 41.75
CA VAL A 443 32.78 -15.10 42.80
C VAL A 443 31.46 -15.79 42.44
N GLU A 444 30.98 -16.65 43.34
CA GLU A 444 29.70 -17.34 43.22
C GLU A 444 28.50 -16.44 43.60
N ALA A 445 27.40 -16.70 42.87
CA ALA A 445 25.99 -16.69 43.28
C ALA A 445 25.30 -15.38 43.73
N LYS A 446 24.25 -14.99 42.99
CA LYS A 446 22.85 -15.31 43.35
C LYS A 446 21.87 -14.77 42.31
N THR A 447 21.01 -15.66 41.81
CA THR A 447 19.78 -15.38 41.09
C THR A 447 18.73 -14.83 42.07
N ASN A 448 18.08 -13.71 41.73
CA ASN A 448 16.73 -13.38 42.18
C ASN A 448 16.10 -12.36 41.22
N GLY A 449 14.87 -12.65 40.80
CA GLY A 449 14.15 -11.88 39.80
C GLY A 449 13.51 -10.60 40.33
N SER A 450 13.18 -9.70 39.40
CA SER A 450 11.97 -8.87 39.33
C SER A 450 12.18 -7.80 38.26
N LEU A 451 11.14 -7.58 37.44
CA LEU A 451 11.04 -6.52 36.45
C LEU A 451 11.06 -5.14 37.14
N PRO A 452 11.76 -4.11 36.61
CA PRO A 452 11.60 -2.76 37.11
C PRO A 452 10.47 -2.03 36.36
N ASN A 453 9.46 -1.63 37.14
CA ASN A 453 8.54 -0.55 36.81
C ASN A 453 9.33 0.74 36.57
N VAL A 454 9.05 1.45 35.46
CA VAL A 454 9.54 2.80 35.23
C VAL A 454 8.39 3.77 35.45
N GLU A 455 8.38 4.42 36.62
CA GLU A 455 7.59 5.63 36.87
C GLU A 455 8.27 6.82 36.17
N ALA A 456 7.53 7.50 35.29
CA ALA A 456 7.99 8.73 34.65
C ALA A 456 7.76 9.92 35.60
N THR A 457 8.84 10.54 36.06
CA THR A 457 8.80 11.80 36.82
C THR A 457 8.81 12.99 35.85
N CYS A 458 7.75 13.81 35.89
CA CYS A 458 7.71 15.10 35.21
C CYS A 458 8.74 16.06 35.82
N VAL A 459 9.63 16.61 34.99
CA VAL A 459 10.44 17.79 35.34
C VAL A 459 9.85 18.99 34.59
N LYS A 460 9.28 19.93 35.35
CA LYS A 460 9.03 21.30 34.88
C LYS A 460 10.38 22.01 34.74
N VAL A 461 10.56 22.76 33.67
CA VAL A 461 11.60 23.77 33.55
C VAL A 461 10.88 25.11 33.36
N ASP A 462 11.32 26.10 34.13
CA ASP A 462 10.77 27.44 34.28
C ASP A 462 10.69 28.26 32.99
#